data_AF-A0A6A4UGD5-F1
#
_entry.id   AF-A0A6A4UGD5-F1
#
_cell.length_a   1.000
_cell.length_b   1.000
_cell.length_c   1.000
_cell.angle_alpha   90.00
_cell.angle_beta   90.00
_cell.angle_gamma   90.00
#
_symmetry.space_group_name_H-M   'P 1'
#
loop_
_entity.id
_entity.type
_entity.pdbx_description
1 polymer ?
#
loop_
_entity_poly.entity_id
_entity_poly.type
_entity_poly.pdbx_seq_one_letter_code
_entity_poly.pdbx_strand_id
1 'polypeptide(L)'
;MKKIFVLLLLCSACNWNVDYFNKSYEIGQELKSNIGASMIYVDEGVYNKPNNIIAKGSRIELVYSGREGNVIKVMYREYFYRLGALYIKDGFTQNLQYNLSDGNEIVFQNKKFRVIEANNQFIRFIVLE
;
A
#
# COMPACT_ATOMS: atom_id res chain seq x y z
N MET A 1 21.57 -16.61 -60.22
CA MET A 1 21.25 -17.33 -58.96
C MET A 1 21.12 -16.30 -57.83
N LYS A 2 19.90 -15.93 -57.43
CA LYS A 2 19.65 -14.95 -56.35
C LYS A 2 19.66 -15.67 -55.00
N LYS A 3 20.65 -15.38 -54.15
CA LYS A 3 20.64 -15.81 -52.74
C LYS A 3 19.70 -14.90 -51.96
N ILE A 4 18.54 -15.41 -51.57
CA ILE A 4 17.63 -14.75 -50.64
C ILE A 4 18.22 -14.91 -49.24
N PHE A 5 18.62 -13.79 -48.64
CA PHE A 5 19.02 -13.71 -47.24
C PHE A 5 17.74 -13.55 -46.42
N VAL A 6 17.25 -14.64 -45.83
CA VAL A 6 16.16 -14.58 -44.84
C VAL A 6 16.80 -14.20 -43.51
N LEU A 7 16.74 -12.92 -43.16
CA LEU A 7 17.11 -12.43 -41.84
C LEU A 7 15.94 -12.72 -40.89
N LEU A 8 16.00 -13.85 -40.19
CA LEU A 8 15.09 -14.18 -39.09
C LEU A 8 15.41 -13.27 -37.90
N LEU A 9 14.66 -12.18 -37.76
CA LEU A 9 14.61 -11.39 -36.54
C LEU A 9 13.95 -12.22 -35.44
N LEU A 10 14.76 -12.79 -34.55
CA LEU A 10 14.32 -13.31 -33.27
C LEU A 10 13.85 -12.13 -32.42
N CYS A 11 12.55 -11.89 -32.41
CA CYS A 11 11.93 -10.93 -31.50
C CYS A 11 12.06 -11.50 -30.09
N SER A 12 13.02 -10.99 -29.31
CA SER A 12 13.10 -11.23 -27.87
C SER A 12 11.72 -10.99 -27.27
N ALA A 13 11.15 -12.00 -26.61
CA ALA A 13 9.86 -11.90 -25.96
C ALA A 13 9.89 -10.74 -24.96
N CYS A 14 9.37 -9.58 -25.36
CA CYS A 14 9.15 -8.47 -24.46
C CYS A 14 8.09 -8.93 -23.47
N ASN A 15 8.47 -9.17 -22.22
CA ASN A 15 7.48 -9.41 -21.17
C ASN A 15 6.73 -8.09 -20.95
N TRP A 16 5.50 -8.05 -21.45
CA TRP A 16 4.63 -6.88 -21.42
C TRP A 16 4.02 -6.62 -20.05
N ASN A 17 4.13 -7.58 -19.14
CA ASN A 17 3.74 -7.44 -17.75
C ASN A 17 4.96 -7.10 -16.90
N VAL A 18 4.81 -6.12 -16.03
CA VAL A 18 5.85 -5.68 -15.10
C VAL A 18 5.25 -5.55 -13.71
N ASP A 19 5.93 -6.14 -12.74
CA ASP A 19 5.55 -5.99 -11.34
C ASP A 19 5.78 -4.56 -10.88
N TYR A 20 4.84 -4.05 -10.08
CA TYR A 20 4.97 -2.76 -9.42
C TYR A 20 4.83 -2.94 -7.92
N PHE A 21 5.53 -2.09 -7.19
CA PHE A 21 5.44 -1.98 -5.73
C PHE A 21 5.53 -0.51 -5.39
N ASN A 22 4.50 0.01 -4.74
CA ASN A 22 4.38 1.41 -4.37
C ASN A 22 4.00 1.50 -2.90
N LYS A 23 4.73 2.31 -2.15
CA LYS A 23 4.47 2.59 -0.74
C LYS A 23 4.33 4.08 -0.55
N SER A 24 3.46 4.49 0.36
CA SER A 24 3.18 5.91 0.62
C SER A 24 4.17 6.57 1.58
N TYR A 25 5.24 5.87 1.96
CA TYR A 25 6.10 6.26 3.07
C TYR A 25 7.53 5.76 2.89
N GLU A 26 8.46 6.45 3.52
CA GLU A 26 9.83 5.99 3.74
C GLU A 26 10.10 5.71 5.22
N ILE A 27 11.03 4.80 5.50
CA ILE A 27 11.44 4.50 6.88
C ILE A 27 12.14 5.74 7.46
N GLY A 28 11.79 6.09 8.70
CA GLY A 28 12.27 7.28 9.40
C GLY A 28 11.52 8.56 9.04
N GLN A 29 10.56 8.52 8.10
CA GLN A 29 9.79 9.69 7.72
C GLN A 29 8.72 10.02 8.77
N GLU A 30 8.66 11.29 9.20
CA GLU A 30 7.51 11.82 9.94
C GLU A 30 6.37 12.13 8.96
N LEU A 31 5.19 11.59 9.24
CA LEU A 31 3.97 11.77 8.45
C LEU A 31 2.85 12.32 9.34
N LYS A 32 1.92 13.04 8.71
CA LYS A 32 0.67 13.49 9.31
C LYS A 32 -0.50 12.94 8.50
N SER A 33 -1.47 12.35 9.18
CA SER A 33 -2.73 11.92 8.58
C SER A 33 -3.91 12.46 9.36
N ASN A 34 -4.92 12.96 8.66
CA ASN A 34 -6.18 13.37 9.27
C ASN A 34 -7.08 12.14 9.49
N ILE A 35 -8.08 12.25 10.35
CA ILE A 35 -9.06 11.16 10.53
C ILE A 35 -9.69 10.76 9.20
N GLY A 36 -9.81 9.44 8.99
CA GLY A 36 -10.38 8.84 7.79
C GLY A 36 -9.42 8.80 6.60
N ALA A 37 -8.27 9.48 6.67
CA ALA A 37 -7.22 9.38 5.67
C ALA A 37 -6.23 8.25 6.00
N SER A 38 -5.65 7.65 4.96
CA SER A 38 -4.61 6.62 5.11
C SER A 38 -3.41 7.22 5.84
N MET A 39 -3.01 6.61 6.95
CA MET A 39 -1.71 6.83 7.57
C MET A 39 -0.62 6.37 6.60
N ILE A 40 -0.73 5.13 6.15
CA ILE A 40 0.12 4.57 5.11
C ILE A 40 -0.70 3.68 4.18
N TYR A 41 -0.18 3.47 2.98
CA TYR A 41 -0.60 2.38 2.12
C TYR A 41 0.60 1.71 1.45
N VAL A 42 0.41 0.45 1.10
CA VAL A 42 1.27 -0.29 0.17
C VAL A 42 0.36 -0.85 -0.92
N ASP A 43 0.75 -0.65 -2.17
CA ASP A 43 0.02 -1.05 -3.36
C ASP A 43 1.00 -1.80 -4.28
N GLU A 44 0.67 -3.04 -4.60
CA GLU A 44 1.54 -3.93 -5.36
C GLU A 44 0.75 -4.72 -6.38
N GLY A 45 1.40 -5.15 -7.45
CA GLY A 45 0.73 -5.94 -8.47
C GLY A 45 1.48 -6.02 -9.77
N VAL A 46 0.74 -6.31 -10.84
CA VAL A 46 1.23 -6.53 -12.18
C VAL A 46 0.60 -5.48 -13.09
N TYR A 47 1.43 -4.67 -13.72
CA TYR A 47 1.04 -3.67 -14.71
C TYR A 47 1.31 -4.20 -16.12
N ASN A 48 0.29 -4.13 -16.98
CA ASN A 48 0.39 -4.47 -18.39
C ASN A 48 0.73 -3.21 -19.19
N LYS A 49 1.98 -3.10 -19.66
CA LYS A 49 2.50 -1.93 -20.37
C LYS A 49 1.75 -1.61 -21.67
N PRO A 50 1.51 -2.57 -22.58
CA PRO A 50 0.85 -2.26 -23.86
C PRO A 50 -0.56 -1.72 -23.69
N ASN A 51 -1.30 -2.24 -22.70
CA ASN A 51 -2.69 -1.85 -22.49
C ASN A 51 -2.83 -0.71 -21.47
N ASN A 52 -1.75 -0.30 -20.81
CA ASN A 52 -1.76 0.69 -19.73
C ASN A 52 -2.79 0.38 -18.62
N ILE A 53 -2.85 -0.89 -18.18
CA ILE A 53 -3.78 -1.34 -17.14
C ILE A 53 -3.06 -2.10 -16.02
N ILE A 54 -3.59 -2.01 -14.80
CA ILE A 54 -3.23 -2.94 -13.72
C ILE A 54 -3.93 -4.28 -13.99
N ALA A 55 -3.17 -5.30 -14.35
CA ALA A 55 -3.69 -6.62 -14.67
C ALA A 55 -4.20 -7.35 -13.42
N LYS A 56 -3.48 -7.23 -12.31
CA LYS A 56 -3.86 -7.73 -10.98
C LYS A 56 -3.05 -6.97 -9.93
N GLY A 57 -3.59 -6.77 -8.73
CA GLY A 57 -2.81 -6.25 -7.61
C GLY A 57 -3.55 -6.33 -6.29
N SER A 58 -2.93 -5.79 -5.26
CA SER A 58 -3.49 -5.63 -3.91
C SER A 58 -3.02 -4.32 -3.30
N ARG A 59 -3.87 -3.73 -2.45
CA ARG A 59 -3.52 -2.57 -1.64
C ARG A 59 -3.91 -2.81 -0.21
N ILE A 60 -2.97 -2.55 0.68
CA ILE A 60 -3.21 -2.52 2.13
C ILE A 60 -3.11 -1.08 2.61
N GLU A 61 -3.94 -0.72 3.59
CA GLU A 61 -3.94 0.60 4.19
C GLU A 61 -4.16 0.52 5.70
N LEU A 62 -3.46 1.40 6.43
CA LEU A 62 -3.81 1.74 7.80
C LEU A 62 -4.42 3.12 7.80
N VAL A 63 -5.61 3.26 8.39
CA VAL A 63 -6.37 4.51 8.41
C VAL A 63 -6.54 4.96 9.86
N TYR A 64 -6.26 6.22 10.13
CA TYR A 64 -6.46 6.75 11.47
C TYR A 64 -7.94 7.04 11.73
N SER A 65 -8.48 6.46 12.80
CA SER A 65 -9.91 6.55 13.14
C SER A 65 -10.19 7.43 14.37
N GLY A 66 -9.16 8.03 14.99
CA GLY A 66 -9.29 8.94 16.12
C GLY A 66 -8.66 8.43 17.42
N ARG A 67 -8.89 9.15 18.52
CA ARG A 67 -8.32 8.86 19.84
C ARG A 67 -9.34 9.04 20.95
N GLU A 68 -9.41 8.09 21.86
CA GLU A 68 -10.24 8.14 23.06
C GLU A 68 -9.36 7.95 24.30
N GLY A 69 -9.17 9.03 25.07
CA GLY A 69 -8.23 9.00 26.20
C GLY A 69 -6.81 8.67 25.73
N ASN A 70 -6.24 7.55 26.19
CA ASN A 70 -4.94 7.06 25.73
C ASN A 70 -5.03 6.01 24.61
N VAL A 71 -6.24 5.64 24.18
CA VAL A 71 -6.43 4.63 23.13
C VAL A 71 -6.50 5.32 21.77
N ILE A 72 -5.59 4.96 20.86
CA ILE A 72 -5.72 5.31 19.44
C ILE A 72 -6.47 4.21 18.70
N LYS A 73 -7.28 4.59 17.72
CA LYS A 73 -8.05 3.69 16.88
C LYS A 73 -7.50 3.77 15.45
N VAL A 74 -7.17 2.62 14.88
CA VAL A 74 -6.66 2.49 13.52
C VAL A 74 -7.47 1.41 12.81
N MET A 75 -7.82 1.63 11.54
CA MET A 75 -8.50 0.65 10.72
C MET A 75 -7.54 0.11 9.67
N TYR A 76 -7.34 -1.20 9.64
CA TYR A 76 -6.68 -1.89 8.54
C TYR A 76 -7.70 -2.17 7.44
N ARG A 77 -7.31 -1.95 6.19
CA ARG A 77 -8.11 -2.26 4.99
C ARG A 77 -7.25 -2.95 3.96
N GLU A 78 -7.80 -3.96 3.30
CA GLU A 78 -7.16 -4.66 2.19
C GLU A 78 -8.07 -4.72 0.97
N TYR A 79 -7.50 -4.44 -0.19
CA TYR A 79 -8.18 -4.36 -1.48
C TYR A 79 -7.46 -5.23 -2.51
N PHE A 80 -8.20 -5.74 -3.49
CA PHE A 80 -7.66 -6.46 -4.64
C PHE A 80 -8.12 -5.84 -5.96
N TYR A 81 -7.24 -5.87 -6.95
CA TYR A 81 -7.46 -5.37 -8.30
C TYR A 81 -7.40 -6.52 -9.31
N ARG A 82 -8.21 -6.47 -10.37
CA ARG A 82 -8.04 -7.34 -11.53
C ARG A 82 -8.53 -6.61 -12.79
N LEU A 83 -7.75 -6.67 -13.88
CA LEU A 83 -8.09 -6.09 -15.19
C LEU A 83 -8.56 -4.62 -15.13
N GLY A 84 -7.88 -3.78 -14.36
CA GLY A 84 -8.18 -2.34 -14.27
C GLY A 84 -9.47 -1.96 -13.55
N ALA A 85 -10.25 -2.94 -13.07
CA ALA A 85 -11.42 -2.69 -12.25
C ALA A 85 -11.18 -3.15 -10.81
N LEU A 86 -11.66 -2.33 -9.86
CA LEU A 86 -11.75 -2.69 -8.45
C LEU A 86 -12.85 -3.74 -8.33
N TYR A 87 -12.46 -4.99 -8.04
CA TYR A 87 -13.42 -6.01 -7.67
C TYR A 87 -13.18 -6.38 -6.22
N ILE A 88 -14.11 -5.95 -5.38
CA ILE A 88 -14.17 -6.31 -3.97
C ILE A 88 -14.53 -7.79 -3.93
N LYS A 89 -13.54 -8.66 -3.75
CA LYS A 89 -13.79 -9.92 -3.08
C LYS A 89 -13.53 -9.65 -1.61
N ASP A 90 -14.59 -9.22 -0.91
CA ASP A 90 -14.65 -8.91 0.51
C ASP A 90 -13.41 -8.19 1.05
N GLY A 91 -13.34 -6.87 0.82
CA GLY A 91 -12.25 -6.04 1.32
C GLY A 91 -12.12 -6.25 2.83
N PHE A 92 -11.06 -6.93 3.23
CA PHE A 92 -10.88 -7.30 4.62
C PHE A 92 -10.64 -6.03 5.41
N THR A 93 -11.39 -5.86 6.50
CA THR A 93 -11.22 -4.74 7.41
C THR A 93 -11.06 -5.23 8.83
N GLN A 94 -10.15 -4.60 9.57
CA GLN A 94 -9.93 -4.89 10.98
C GLN A 94 -9.79 -3.59 11.76
N ASN A 95 -10.58 -3.45 12.83
CA ASN A 95 -10.43 -2.35 13.77
C ASN A 95 -9.36 -2.71 14.80
N LEU A 96 -8.36 -1.83 14.92
CA LEU A 96 -7.22 -1.97 15.80
C LEU A 96 -7.27 -0.89 16.88
N GLN A 97 -6.88 -1.24 18.10
CA GLN A 97 -6.81 -0.33 19.23
C GLN A 97 -5.48 -0.50 19.94
N TYR A 98 -4.83 0.62 20.25
CA TYR A 98 -3.55 0.64 20.96
C TYR A 98 -3.60 1.63 22.10
N ASN A 99 -3.20 1.21 23.30
CA ASN A 99 -3.12 2.06 24.48
C ASN A 99 -1.74 2.72 24.57
N LEU A 100 -1.69 4.04 24.40
CA LEU A 100 -0.44 4.80 24.45
C LEU A 100 0.11 5.01 25.87
N SER A 101 -0.59 4.51 26.90
CA SER A 101 -0.07 4.47 28.28
C SER A 101 1.11 3.50 28.41
N ASP A 102 1.16 2.48 27.56
CA ASP A 102 2.18 1.42 27.59
C ASP A 102 3.41 1.77 26.72
N GLY A 103 3.36 2.91 26.02
CA GLY A 103 4.40 3.37 25.11
C GLY A 103 3.82 4.13 23.92
N ASN A 104 4.68 4.80 23.16
CA ASN A 104 4.29 5.54 21.96
C ASN A 104 4.56 4.76 20.67
N GLU A 105 4.91 3.48 20.74
CA GLU A 105 5.13 2.63 19.58
C GLU A 105 3.94 1.70 19.36
N ILE A 106 3.46 1.64 18.13
CA ILE A 106 2.40 0.72 17.70
C ILE A 106 2.96 -0.24 16.67
N VAL A 107 2.57 -1.51 16.78
CA VAL A 107 2.99 -2.58 15.87
C VAL A 107 1.75 -3.24 15.30
N PHE A 108 1.69 -3.35 13.99
CA PHE A 108 0.68 -4.13 13.28
C PHE A 108 1.36 -4.96 12.20
N GLN A 109 1.27 -6.28 12.29
CA GLN A 109 1.99 -7.20 11.39
C GLN A 109 3.49 -6.84 11.33
N ASN A 110 4.03 -6.58 10.14
CA ASN A 110 5.40 -6.16 9.89
C ASN A 110 5.54 -4.62 9.73
N LYS A 111 4.66 -3.85 10.36
CA LYS A 111 4.67 -2.40 10.34
C LYS A 111 4.80 -1.87 11.75
N LYS A 112 5.76 -0.97 11.94
CA LYS A 112 6.03 -0.36 13.24
C LYS A 112 6.03 1.16 13.11
N PHE A 113 5.34 1.83 14.02
CA PHE A 113 5.23 3.29 14.02
C PHE A 113 5.48 3.84 15.40
N ARG A 114 6.14 5.00 15.47
CA ARG A 114 6.19 5.82 16.68
C ARG A 114 5.21 6.97 16.57
N VAL A 115 4.22 7.01 17.44
CA VAL A 115 3.27 8.11 17.56
C VAL A 115 3.97 9.31 18.19
N ILE A 116 3.92 10.44 17.49
CA ILE A 116 4.43 11.73 17.98
C ILE A 116 3.28 12.52 18.62
N GLU A 117 2.12 12.53 17.98
CA GLU A 117 0.93 13.22 18.44
C GLU A 117 -0.33 12.56 17.85
N ALA A 118 -1.40 12.45 18.63
CA ALA A 118 -2.67 11.92 18.13
C ALA A 118 -3.84 12.58 18.88
N ASN A 119 -4.88 12.97 18.16
CA ASN A 119 -6.10 13.57 18.70
C ASN A 119 -7.31 13.26 17.78
N ASN A 120 -8.48 13.82 18.09
CA ASN A 120 -9.70 13.58 17.31
C ASN A 120 -9.77 14.30 15.96
N GLN A 121 -8.64 14.72 15.40
CA GLN A 121 -8.55 15.35 14.08
C GLN A 121 -7.42 14.76 13.24
N PHE A 122 -6.29 14.41 13.87
CA PHE A 122 -5.12 13.89 13.16
C PHE A 122 -4.22 13.02 14.03
N ILE A 123 -3.31 12.32 13.36
CA ILE A 123 -2.15 11.66 13.93
C ILE A 123 -0.87 12.14 13.23
N ARG A 124 0.19 12.37 14.00
CA ARG A 124 1.57 12.52 13.54
C ARG A 124 2.39 11.35 14.06
N PHE A 125 3.17 10.74 13.18
CA PHE A 125 3.90 9.52 13.49
C PHE A 125 5.15 9.38 12.62
N ILE A 126 6.11 8.60 13.09
CA ILE A 126 7.31 8.20 12.34
C ILE A 126 7.17 6.73 11.98
N VAL A 127 7.45 6.37 10.73
CA VAL A 127 7.50 4.95 10.33
C VAL A 127 8.86 4.36 10.71
N LEU A 128 8.85 3.27 11.47
CA LEU A 128 10.05 2.58 11.93
C LEU A 128 10.35 1.33 11.09
N GLU A 129 9.30 0.62 10.64
CA GLU A 129 9.37 -0.61 9.82
C GLU A 129 8.16 -0.68 8.86
#